data_AF-A0A254S5W7-F1
#
_entry.id   AF-A0A254S5W7-F1
#
_cell.length_a   1.000
_cell.length_b   1.000
_cell.length_c   1.000
_cell.angle_alpha   90.00
_cell.angle_beta   90.00
_cell.angle_gamma   90.00
#
_symmetry.space_group_name_H-M   'P 1'
#
loop_
_entity.id
_entity.type
_entity.pdbx_description
1 polymer ?
#
loop_
_entity_poly.entity_id
_entity_poly.type
_entity_poly.pdbx_seq_one_letter_code
_entity_poly.pdbx_strand_id
1 'polypeptide(L)'
;MQLIREDYLKLIRPYYDVDLIKVITGARRAGKSVLMEIIKDELVANGVSGSHIISINLEDLDYSFISSIHDLHLEIKSRILDDDKYYIFLDEIQHLDCFEKLLASLRAKLNCSIFVTGSDSTMLSGELATLLTGRTVEFEVFPFSFKEAVNFLEMNKIECNPDEFIKDYIKWGGFPLRFSFRDEGSIKRFLDNLYSNIIERDIIKKSSKIDKKAFKDISLYIMSNAGKEFSAENIARYYTQKTKKSVSSRTIYNYLEKLHKAYILHSCKKYNIVGKSAMESNDKFYATDTGFRTLNTNTVNYEDTFFLENIIYNELLIQGFTVFTGKTFKGEIDFVAIKGNKKCFIQVAYLLASEKTIKREFGAFDKISDASPKYVLSLDRVDLGHDGIEHLNIVDFLLHKVDLHLS
;
A
#
# COMPACT_ATOMS: atom_id res chain seq x y z
N MET A 1 -5.13 -23.27 -0.89
CA MET A 1 -3.71 -23.10 -1.29
C MET A 1 -3.29 -21.66 -1.00
N GLN A 2 -2.01 -21.42 -0.73
CA GLN A 2 -1.47 -20.06 -0.62
C GLN A 2 -1.18 -19.52 -2.02
N LEU A 3 -1.55 -18.26 -2.29
CA LEU A 3 -1.26 -17.63 -3.58
C LEU A 3 0.21 -17.25 -3.63
N ILE A 4 0.91 -17.70 -4.68
CA ILE A 4 2.27 -17.27 -4.97
C ILE A 4 2.22 -15.83 -5.52
N ARG A 5 2.81 -14.88 -4.79
CA ARG A 5 2.84 -13.46 -5.14
C ARG A 5 4.06 -13.13 -5.99
N GLU A 6 4.09 -13.68 -7.20
CA GLU A 6 5.25 -13.67 -8.11
C GLU A 6 5.80 -12.26 -8.41
N ASP A 7 4.93 -11.26 -8.52
CA ASP A 7 5.34 -9.88 -8.80
C ASP A 7 6.24 -9.32 -7.68
N TYR A 8 5.99 -9.70 -6.41
CA TYR A 8 6.87 -9.36 -5.29
C TYR A 8 8.11 -10.25 -5.25
N LEU A 9 7.97 -11.56 -5.43
CA LEU A 9 9.11 -12.48 -5.38
C LEU A 9 10.17 -12.12 -6.42
N LYS A 10 9.75 -11.78 -7.65
CA LYS A 10 10.65 -11.32 -8.71
C LYS A 10 11.47 -10.08 -8.30
N LEU A 11 10.90 -9.19 -7.49
CA LEU A 11 11.60 -8.01 -6.99
C LEU A 11 12.55 -8.34 -5.83
N ILE A 12 12.20 -9.30 -4.97
CA ILE A 12 12.98 -9.61 -3.76
C ILE A 12 14.10 -10.62 -4.03
N ARG A 13 13.89 -11.61 -4.92
CA ARG A 13 14.85 -12.67 -5.26
C ARG A 13 16.28 -12.19 -5.53
N PRO A 14 16.53 -11.10 -6.30
CA PRO A 14 17.88 -10.61 -6.53
C PRO A 14 18.63 -10.24 -5.25
N TYR A 15 17.93 -10.04 -4.13
CA TYR A 15 18.48 -9.64 -2.85
C TYR A 15 18.58 -10.79 -1.84
N TYR A 16 18.13 -12.01 -2.18
CA TYR A 16 18.17 -13.15 -1.26
C TYR A 16 19.58 -13.41 -0.75
N ASP A 17 20.58 -13.32 -1.62
CA ASP A 17 21.97 -13.55 -1.25
C ASP A 17 22.78 -12.30 -0.98
N VAL A 18 22.26 -11.15 -1.36
CA VAL A 18 22.94 -9.87 -1.17
C VAL A 18 23.01 -9.58 0.31
N ASP A 19 24.19 -9.12 0.74
CA ASP A 19 24.39 -8.54 2.05
C ASP A 19 23.65 -7.19 2.10
N LEU A 20 22.32 -7.25 2.20
CA LEU A 20 21.39 -6.18 2.57
C LEU A 20 20.31 -6.81 3.45
N ILE A 21 19.76 -6.03 4.37
CA ILE A 21 18.58 -6.44 5.16
C ILE A 21 17.34 -6.17 4.31
N LYS A 22 16.53 -7.21 4.08
CA LYS A 22 15.30 -7.13 3.30
C LYS A 22 14.16 -6.80 4.25
N VAL A 23 13.57 -5.63 4.10
CA VAL A 23 12.51 -5.13 4.98
C VAL A 23 11.20 -5.19 4.22
N ILE A 24 10.29 -6.06 4.67
CA ILE A 24 8.98 -6.27 4.06
C ILE A 24 7.95 -5.51 4.89
N THR A 25 7.45 -4.40 4.36
CA THR A 25 6.53 -3.51 5.07
C THR A 25 5.13 -3.55 4.45
N GLY A 26 4.17 -2.84 5.04
CA GLY A 26 2.79 -2.76 4.55
C GLY A 26 1.73 -3.00 5.62
N ALA A 27 0.47 -2.83 5.25
CA ALA A 27 -0.66 -2.91 6.18
C ALA A 27 -0.74 -4.24 6.94
N ARG A 28 -1.30 -4.20 8.17
CA ARG A 28 -1.66 -5.43 8.88
C ARG A 28 -2.60 -6.27 8.02
N ARG A 29 -2.37 -7.58 7.99
CA ARG A 29 -3.10 -8.55 7.15
C ARG A 29 -2.98 -8.35 5.63
N ALA A 30 -1.98 -7.58 5.14
CA ALA A 30 -1.68 -7.50 3.71
C ALA A 30 -1.00 -8.76 3.13
N GLY A 31 -0.53 -9.69 3.99
CA GLY A 31 0.10 -10.95 3.55
C GLY A 31 1.64 -10.98 3.65
N LYS A 32 2.26 -10.09 4.44
CA LYS A 32 3.72 -10.04 4.66
C LYS A 32 4.30 -11.35 5.20
N SER A 33 3.74 -11.88 6.29
CA SER A 33 4.20 -13.15 6.88
C SER A 33 4.05 -14.32 5.92
N VAL A 34 2.95 -14.35 5.15
CA VAL A 34 2.74 -15.37 4.10
C VAL A 34 3.79 -15.25 3.00
N LEU A 35 4.16 -14.03 2.60
CA LEU A 35 5.25 -13.82 1.63
C LEU A 35 6.60 -14.32 2.18
N MET A 36 6.89 -14.11 3.47
CA MET A 36 8.07 -14.70 4.12
C MET A 36 8.06 -16.23 4.08
N GLU A 37 6.93 -16.87 4.37
CA GLU A 37 6.81 -18.33 4.26
C GLU A 37 7.11 -18.81 2.83
N ILE A 38 6.57 -18.14 1.81
CA ILE A 38 6.83 -18.49 0.41
C ILE A 38 8.32 -18.34 0.06
N ILE A 39 8.99 -17.29 0.55
CA ILE A 39 10.43 -17.11 0.35
C ILE A 39 11.21 -18.26 1.01
N LYS A 40 10.83 -18.68 2.22
CA LYS A 40 11.47 -19.82 2.89
C LYS A 40 11.29 -21.11 2.11
N ASP A 41 10.07 -21.38 1.63
CA ASP A 41 9.78 -22.55 0.81
C ASP A 41 10.63 -22.55 -0.48
N GLU A 42 10.80 -21.39 -1.11
CA GLU A 42 11.66 -21.22 -2.30
C GLU A 42 13.14 -21.49 -1.99
N LEU A 43 13.65 -21.02 -0.85
CA LEU A 43 15.02 -21.29 -0.41
C LEU A 43 15.26 -22.79 -0.19
N VAL A 44 14.32 -23.47 0.48
CA VAL A 44 14.39 -24.93 0.68
C VAL A 44 14.34 -25.67 -0.66
N ALA A 45 13.44 -25.26 -1.57
CA ALA A 45 13.35 -25.84 -2.91
C ALA A 45 14.65 -25.65 -3.72
N ASN A 46 15.39 -24.56 -3.48
CA ASN A 46 16.68 -24.28 -4.09
C ASN A 46 17.87 -24.94 -3.36
N GLY A 47 17.62 -25.82 -2.39
CA GLY A 47 18.63 -26.64 -1.73
C GLY A 47 19.19 -26.08 -0.43
N VAL A 48 18.63 -24.99 0.11
CA VAL A 48 18.99 -24.50 1.44
C VAL A 48 18.49 -25.49 2.49
N SER A 49 19.39 -25.97 3.34
CA SER A 49 19.04 -26.83 4.47
C SER A 49 18.11 -26.09 5.44
N GLY A 50 17.01 -26.73 5.87
CA GLY A 50 16.09 -26.14 6.85
C GLY A 50 16.76 -25.78 8.18
N SER A 51 17.86 -26.45 8.53
CA SER A 51 18.67 -26.10 9.72
C SER A 51 19.44 -24.78 9.59
N HIS A 52 19.58 -24.24 8.37
CA HIS A 52 20.18 -22.93 8.09
C HIS A 52 19.12 -21.83 7.91
N ILE A 53 17.84 -22.14 8.19
CA ILE A 53 16.75 -21.18 8.16
C ILE A 53 16.25 -20.96 9.59
N ILE A 54 16.44 -19.74 10.09
CA ILE A 54 15.93 -19.32 11.40
C ILE A 54 14.71 -18.45 11.15
N SER A 55 13.55 -18.87 11.65
CA SER A 55 12.30 -18.12 11.56
C SER A 55 11.74 -17.88 12.94
N ILE A 56 11.51 -16.61 13.28
CA ILE A 56 10.97 -16.18 14.57
C ILE A 56 9.84 -15.20 14.31
N ASN A 57 8.66 -15.49 14.84
CA ASN A 57 7.52 -14.57 14.84
C ASN A 57 7.32 -14.02 16.24
N LEU A 58 7.51 -12.71 16.41
CA LEU A 58 7.45 -12.06 17.72
C LEU A 58 6.03 -11.89 18.27
N GLU A 59 4.99 -12.18 17.47
CA GLU A 59 3.61 -12.30 17.95
C GLU A 59 3.25 -13.73 18.40
N ASP A 60 4.10 -14.72 18.15
CA ASP A 60 3.85 -16.11 18.56
C ASP A 60 4.12 -16.31 20.06
N LEU A 61 3.23 -17.03 20.73
CA LEU A 61 3.32 -17.33 22.17
C LEU A 61 4.56 -18.14 22.50
N ASP A 62 5.02 -18.99 21.57
CA ASP A 62 6.25 -19.77 21.73
C ASP A 62 7.48 -18.88 21.93
N TYR A 63 7.44 -17.64 21.42
CA TYR A 63 8.49 -16.64 21.56
C TYR A 63 8.18 -15.56 22.60
N SER A 64 7.16 -15.75 23.44
CA SER A 64 6.76 -14.77 24.47
C SER A 64 7.83 -14.45 25.51
N PHE A 65 8.86 -15.30 25.64
CA PHE A 65 10.03 -15.04 26.48
C PHE A 65 10.97 -13.98 25.89
N ILE A 66 10.88 -13.68 24.59
CA ILE A 66 11.68 -12.68 23.91
C ILE A 66 11.08 -11.31 24.17
N SER A 67 11.59 -10.64 25.20
CA SER A 67 11.11 -9.32 25.63
C SER A 67 12.05 -8.18 25.20
N SER A 68 13.25 -8.52 24.75
CA SER A 68 14.31 -7.56 24.41
C SER A 68 15.15 -8.03 23.23
N ILE A 69 15.91 -7.09 22.64
CA ILE A 69 16.89 -7.41 21.59
C ILE A 69 17.99 -8.36 22.09
N HIS A 70 18.24 -8.43 23.40
CA HIS A 70 19.22 -9.34 23.98
C HIS A 70 18.70 -10.78 23.97
N ASP A 71 17.45 -10.99 24.36
CA ASP A 71 16.80 -12.31 24.35
C ASP A 71 16.78 -12.86 22.91
N LEU A 72 16.39 -12.02 21.94
CA LEU A 72 16.36 -12.40 20.53
C LEU A 72 17.77 -12.71 20.00
N HIS A 73 18.78 -11.94 20.40
CA HIS A 73 20.17 -12.21 20.03
C HIS A 73 20.66 -13.57 20.53
N LEU A 74 20.35 -13.90 21.79
CA LEU A 74 20.71 -15.20 22.37
C LEU A 74 20.00 -16.35 21.66
N GLU A 75 18.71 -16.19 21.37
CA GLU A 75 17.92 -17.19 20.67
C GLU A 75 18.41 -17.44 19.23
N ILE A 76 18.76 -16.38 18.50
CA ILE A 76 19.34 -16.54 17.16
C ILE A 76 20.69 -17.23 17.27
N LYS A 77 21.57 -16.77 18.17
CA LYS A 77 22.91 -17.33 18.33
C LYS A 77 22.92 -18.79 18.74
N SER A 78 21.98 -19.25 19.56
CA SER A 78 21.89 -20.65 19.97
C SER A 78 21.56 -21.60 18.82
N ARG A 79 20.98 -21.08 17.72
CA ARG A 79 20.60 -21.83 16.52
C ARG A 79 21.64 -21.75 15.39
N ILE A 80 22.68 -20.93 15.53
CA ILE A 80 23.82 -20.91 14.61
C ILE A 80 24.80 -21.99 15.05
N LEU A 81 24.99 -23.00 14.21
CA LEU A 81 25.78 -24.21 14.52
C LEU A 81 27.13 -24.24 13.81
N ASP A 82 27.27 -23.49 12.72
CA ASP A 82 28.48 -23.41 11.90
C ASP A 82 28.62 -22.02 11.25
N ASP A 83 29.67 -21.85 10.43
CA ASP A 83 30.02 -20.59 9.76
C ASP A 83 29.38 -20.46 8.35
N ASP A 84 28.56 -21.43 7.93
CA ASP A 84 27.85 -21.37 6.65
C ASP A 84 26.77 -20.28 6.70
N LYS A 85 26.17 -20.02 5.54
CA LYS A 85 25.18 -18.95 5.42
C LYS A 85 23.86 -19.34 6.08
N TYR A 86 23.37 -18.47 6.96
CA TYR A 86 22.03 -18.58 7.56
C TYR A 86 21.04 -17.58 6.98
N TYR A 87 19.80 -18.00 6.76
CA TYR A 87 18.70 -17.13 6.39
C TYR A 87 17.82 -16.88 7.61
N ILE A 88 17.76 -15.61 8.04
CA ILE A 88 17.09 -15.21 9.28
C ILE A 88 15.85 -14.41 8.92
N PHE A 89 14.68 -14.91 9.34
CA PHE A 89 13.37 -14.32 9.13
C PHE A 89 12.79 -13.87 10.48
N LEU A 90 12.59 -12.58 10.64
CA LEU A 90 12.03 -11.98 11.86
C LEU A 90 10.71 -11.28 11.53
N ASP A 91 9.60 -11.87 11.95
CA ASP A 91 8.27 -11.32 11.73
C ASP A 91 7.89 -10.36 12.86
N GLU A 92 7.33 -9.20 12.48
CA GLU A 92 6.86 -8.13 13.38
C GLU A 92 7.98 -7.58 14.31
N ILE A 93 9.18 -7.35 13.75
CA ILE A 93 10.37 -6.92 14.50
C ILE A 93 10.22 -5.58 15.22
N GLN A 94 9.28 -4.73 14.78
CA GLN A 94 8.99 -3.44 15.40
C GLN A 94 8.38 -3.54 16.80
N HIS A 95 8.03 -4.74 17.28
CA HIS A 95 7.64 -4.95 18.68
C HIS A 95 8.82 -4.86 19.66
N LEU A 96 10.05 -5.01 19.18
CA LEU A 96 11.24 -4.89 20.01
C LEU A 96 11.89 -3.51 19.87
N ASP A 97 11.98 -2.77 20.96
CA ASP A 97 12.68 -1.47 20.95
C ASP A 97 14.16 -1.63 20.58
N CYS A 98 14.68 -0.68 19.78
CA CYS A 98 16.09 -0.64 19.34
C CYS A 98 16.55 -1.87 18.51
N PHE A 99 15.64 -2.56 17.82
CA PHE A 99 15.95 -3.73 16.98
C PHE A 99 17.03 -3.44 15.92
N GLU A 100 17.22 -2.19 15.50
CA GLU A 100 18.21 -1.80 14.50
C GLU A 100 19.65 -2.15 14.94
N LYS A 101 19.93 -2.06 16.25
CA LYS A 101 21.22 -2.45 16.82
C LYS A 101 21.48 -3.95 16.68
N LEU A 102 20.44 -4.77 16.87
CA LEU A 102 20.50 -6.21 16.68
C LEU A 102 20.79 -6.54 15.22
N LEU A 103 20.01 -6.00 14.29
CA LEU A 103 20.17 -6.27 12.86
C LEU A 103 21.57 -5.87 12.36
N ALA A 104 22.06 -4.69 12.78
CA ALA A 104 23.41 -4.24 12.46
C ALA A 104 24.49 -5.19 13.03
N SER A 105 24.30 -5.69 14.24
CA SER A 105 25.23 -6.62 14.90
C SER A 105 25.26 -8.00 14.23
N LEU A 106 24.10 -8.60 13.97
CA LEU A 106 23.98 -9.91 13.32
C LEU A 106 24.64 -9.89 11.96
N ARG A 107 24.27 -8.93 11.12
CA ARG A 107 24.85 -8.72 9.80
C ARG A 107 26.37 -8.55 9.83
N ALA A 108 26.90 -7.77 10.79
CA ALA A 108 28.33 -7.50 10.87
C ALA A 108 29.16 -8.67 11.41
N LYS A 109 28.54 -9.66 12.05
CA LYS A 109 29.24 -10.74 12.77
C LYS A 109 28.94 -12.14 12.25
N LEU A 110 27.85 -12.34 11.53
CA LEU A 110 27.39 -13.65 11.04
C LEU A 110 27.34 -13.64 9.51
N ASN A 111 27.64 -14.78 8.91
CA ASN A 111 27.35 -15.03 7.50
C ASN A 111 25.84 -15.26 7.35
N CYS A 112 25.07 -14.18 7.15
CA CYS A 112 23.62 -14.28 7.15
C CYS A 112 22.94 -13.41 6.11
N SER A 113 21.74 -13.83 5.73
CA SER A 113 20.78 -13.08 4.93
C SER A 113 19.56 -12.79 5.80
N ILE A 114 19.29 -11.51 6.07
CA ILE A 114 18.26 -11.11 7.02
C ILE A 114 17.04 -10.56 6.29
N PHE A 115 15.87 -11.12 6.64
CA PHE A 115 14.56 -10.68 6.24
C PHE A 115 13.79 -10.28 7.49
N VAL A 116 13.14 -9.13 7.45
CA VAL A 116 12.32 -8.64 8.54
C VAL A 116 10.99 -8.15 8.02
N THR A 117 9.92 -8.23 8.82
CA THR A 117 8.65 -7.58 8.50
C THR A 117 8.30 -6.51 9.52
N GLY A 118 7.44 -5.57 9.10
CA GLY A 118 6.72 -4.72 10.03
C GLY A 118 5.50 -4.04 9.43
N SER A 119 4.57 -3.63 10.28
CA SER A 119 3.33 -2.96 9.89
C SER A 119 3.35 -1.44 10.08
N ASP A 120 4.54 -0.86 10.22
CA ASP A 120 4.75 0.58 10.44
C ASP A 120 5.70 1.14 9.37
N SER A 121 5.25 2.13 8.59
CA SER A 121 6.07 2.74 7.52
C SER A 121 7.23 3.57 8.04
N THR A 122 7.30 3.79 9.36
CA THR A 122 8.42 4.42 10.03
C THR A 122 9.42 3.46 10.66
N MET A 123 9.30 2.16 10.41
CA MET A 123 10.22 1.15 10.93
C MET A 123 11.69 1.45 10.60
N LEU A 124 11.98 2.07 9.45
CA LEU A 124 13.34 2.48 9.06
C LEU A 124 13.58 3.99 9.19
N SER A 125 12.80 4.67 10.02
CA SER A 125 12.94 6.11 10.27
C SER A 125 13.24 6.37 11.74
N GLY A 126 14.19 7.25 12.01
CA GLY A 126 14.61 7.60 13.36
C GLY A 126 16.13 7.59 13.52
N GLU A 127 16.61 7.98 14.70
CA GLU A 127 18.05 8.09 14.97
C GLU A 127 18.74 6.72 14.87
N LEU A 128 18.11 5.64 15.34
CA LEU A 128 18.70 4.30 15.29
C LEU A 128 18.68 3.67 13.90
N ALA A 129 17.75 4.08 13.04
CA ALA A 129 17.76 3.68 11.63
C ALA A 129 19.02 4.17 10.89
N THR A 130 19.73 5.18 11.42
CA THR A 130 21.04 5.58 10.88
C THR A 130 22.07 4.44 10.90
N LEU A 131 21.95 3.50 11.84
CA LEU A 131 22.80 2.29 11.90
C LEU A 131 22.61 1.35 10.71
N LEU A 132 21.46 1.45 10.06
CA LEU A 132 21.04 0.65 8.92
C LEU A 132 21.07 1.44 7.60
N THR A 133 21.49 2.71 7.62
CA THR A 133 21.54 3.55 6.42
C THR A 133 22.45 2.95 5.36
N GLY A 134 21.91 2.78 4.15
CA GLY A 134 22.60 2.13 3.03
C GLY A 134 22.76 0.60 3.17
N ARG A 135 22.14 -0.02 4.19
CA ARG A 135 22.25 -1.46 4.47
C ARG A 135 20.91 -2.20 4.39
N THR A 136 19.84 -1.50 4.06
CA THR A 136 18.49 -2.05 3.92
C THR A 136 17.98 -1.86 2.50
N VAL A 137 17.07 -2.75 2.10
CA VAL A 137 16.20 -2.58 0.94
C VAL A 137 14.77 -2.86 1.40
N GLU A 138 13.84 -1.98 1.06
CA GLU A 138 12.45 -2.05 1.51
C GLU A 138 11.52 -2.49 0.37
N PHE A 139 10.58 -3.37 0.70
CA PHE A 139 9.53 -3.86 -0.19
C PHE A 139 8.18 -3.69 0.51
N GLU A 140 7.42 -2.69 0.07
CA GLU A 140 6.08 -2.45 0.59
C GLU A 140 5.08 -3.42 -0.04
N VAL A 141 4.38 -4.19 0.78
CA VAL A 141 3.39 -5.18 0.36
C VAL A 141 1.98 -4.64 0.54
N PHE A 142 1.28 -4.51 -0.58
CA PHE A 142 -0.14 -4.17 -0.61
C PHE A 142 -1.01 -5.41 -0.32
N PRO A 143 -2.29 -5.22 0.03
CA PRO A 143 -3.33 -6.22 -0.17
C PRO A 143 -3.29 -6.79 -1.60
N PHE A 144 -4.04 -7.86 -1.88
CA PHE A 144 -4.04 -8.43 -3.23
C PHE A 144 -4.39 -7.37 -4.27
N SER A 145 -3.56 -7.27 -5.32
CA SER A 145 -3.95 -6.57 -6.54
C SER A 145 -5.19 -7.24 -7.16
N PHE A 146 -5.80 -6.58 -8.14
CA PHE A 146 -6.96 -7.18 -8.82
C PHE A 146 -6.59 -8.51 -9.50
N LYS A 147 -5.44 -8.57 -10.18
CA LYS A 147 -4.87 -9.80 -10.74
C LYS A 147 -4.66 -10.88 -9.68
N GLU A 148 -4.06 -10.54 -8.54
CA GLU A 148 -3.86 -11.48 -7.44
C GLU A 148 -5.19 -11.99 -6.86
N ALA A 149 -6.19 -11.12 -6.75
CA ALA A 149 -7.52 -11.50 -6.30
C ALA A 149 -8.20 -12.49 -7.27
N VAL A 150 -8.14 -12.22 -8.59
CA VAL A 150 -8.66 -13.14 -9.61
C VAL A 150 -7.93 -14.48 -9.56
N ASN A 151 -6.59 -14.47 -9.52
CA ASN A 151 -5.79 -15.70 -9.41
C ASN A 151 -6.12 -16.48 -8.13
N PHE A 152 -6.37 -15.80 -7.01
CA PHE A 152 -6.77 -16.44 -5.77
C PHE A 152 -8.13 -17.13 -5.88
N LEU A 153 -9.11 -16.49 -6.53
CA LEU A 153 -10.43 -17.09 -6.76
C LEU A 153 -10.34 -18.32 -7.66
N GLU A 154 -9.61 -18.23 -8.77
CA GLU A 154 -9.37 -19.34 -9.71
C GLU A 154 -8.68 -20.53 -9.03
N MET A 155 -7.63 -20.27 -8.24
CA MET A 155 -6.90 -21.28 -7.47
C MET A 155 -7.81 -22.03 -6.47
N ASN A 156 -8.83 -21.35 -5.93
CA ASN A 156 -9.81 -21.94 -5.03
C ASN A 156 -11.06 -22.47 -5.76
N LYS A 157 -11.03 -22.56 -7.10
CA LYS A 157 -12.12 -23.05 -7.96
C LYS A 157 -13.42 -22.27 -7.77
N ILE A 158 -13.30 -20.97 -7.50
CA ILE A 158 -14.44 -20.04 -7.45
C ILE A 158 -14.55 -19.42 -8.83
N GLU A 159 -15.69 -19.64 -9.49
CA GLU A 159 -15.97 -19.05 -10.80
C GLU A 159 -15.96 -17.53 -10.69
N CYS A 160 -15.19 -16.88 -11.58
CA CYS A 160 -14.97 -15.45 -11.55
C CYS A 160 -14.93 -14.94 -13.00
N ASN A 161 -15.91 -14.11 -13.36
CA ASN A 161 -15.80 -13.26 -14.54
C ASN A 161 -15.17 -11.92 -14.12
N PRO A 162 -13.95 -11.58 -14.57
CA PRO A 162 -13.28 -10.35 -14.16
C PRO A 162 -14.08 -9.07 -14.41
N ASP A 163 -14.87 -9.01 -15.49
CA ASP A 163 -15.74 -7.86 -15.81
C ASP A 163 -16.85 -7.63 -14.80
N GLU A 164 -17.31 -8.69 -14.14
CA GLU A 164 -18.33 -8.62 -13.10
C GLU A 164 -17.67 -8.42 -11.73
N PHE A 165 -16.58 -9.15 -11.50
CA PHE A 165 -15.84 -9.15 -10.24
C PHE A 165 -15.21 -7.79 -9.91
N ILE A 166 -14.88 -6.95 -10.90
CA ILE A 166 -14.39 -5.59 -10.67
C ILE A 166 -15.33 -4.76 -9.77
N LYS A 167 -16.65 -5.00 -9.81
CA LYS A 167 -17.61 -4.32 -8.93
C LYS A 167 -17.46 -4.71 -7.46
N ASP A 168 -17.23 -6.01 -7.20
CA ASP A 168 -16.92 -6.51 -5.86
C ASP A 168 -15.58 -5.94 -5.38
N TYR A 169 -14.55 -5.96 -6.23
CA TYR A 169 -13.23 -5.45 -5.90
C TYR A 169 -13.23 -3.93 -5.66
N ILE A 170 -13.98 -3.15 -6.44
CA ILE A 170 -14.20 -1.72 -6.18
C ILE A 170 -14.76 -1.49 -4.77
N LYS A 171 -15.77 -2.28 -4.39
CA LYS A 171 -16.47 -2.13 -3.11
C LYS A 171 -15.67 -2.66 -1.93
N TRP A 172 -15.03 -3.82 -2.04
CA TRP A 172 -14.48 -4.55 -0.90
C TRP A 172 -12.95 -4.68 -0.91
N GLY A 173 -12.29 -4.23 -1.97
CA GLY A 173 -10.83 -4.16 -2.09
C GLY A 173 -10.14 -5.50 -2.21
N GLY A 174 -8.93 -5.62 -1.71
CA GLY A 174 -7.99 -6.73 -1.92
C GLY A 174 -7.50 -7.41 -0.65
N PHE A 175 -7.97 -7.07 0.55
CA PHE A 175 -7.50 -7.71 1.79
C PHE A 175 -7.62 -9.24 1.73
N PRO A 176 -6.51 -10.00 1.80
CA PRO A 176 -6.49 -11.45 1.51
C PRO A 176 -7.54 -12.27 2.23
N LEU A 177 -7.70 -12.07 3.55
CA LEU A 177 -8.62 -12.88 4.35
C LEU A 177 -10.11 -12.57 4.07
N ARG A 178 -10.43 -11.47 3.38
CA ARG A 178 -11.81 -11.16 3.00
C ARG A 178 -12.39 -12.21 2.05
N PHE A 179 -11.55 -12.82 1.22
CA PHE A 179 -11.95 -13.80 0.22
C PHE A 179 -12.39 -15.15 0.82
N SER A 180 -12.20 -15.34 2.12
CA SER A 180 -12.74 -16.49 2.86
C SER A 180 -14.24 -16.33 3.20
N PHE A 181 -14.82 -15.15 2.99
CA PHE A 181 -16.23 -14.87 3.26
C PHE A 181 -17.02 -14.74 1.96
N ARG A 182 -18.25 -15.27 1.95
CA ARG A 182 -19.13 -15.24 0.76
C ARG A 182 -20.22 -14.18 0.83
N ASP A 183 -20.67 -13.82 2.03
CA ASP A 183 -21.72 -12.82 2.22
C ASP A 183 -21.13 -11.44 2.59
N GLU A 184 -21.78 -10.39 2.08
CA GLU A 184 -21.35 -9.01 2.33
C GLU A 184 -21.30 -8.64 3.82
N GLY A 185 -22.19 -9.22 4.63
CA GLY A 185 -22.25 -8.94 6.07
C GLY A 185 -20.99 -9.38 6.79
N SER A 186 -20.50 -10.59 6.48
CA SER A 186 -19.26 -11.15 7.00
C SER A 186 -18.03 -10.38 6.50
N ILE A 187 -17.97 -10.04 5.21
CA ILE A 187 -16.91 -9.21 4.64
C ILE A 187 -16.84 -7.87 5.37
N LYS A 188 -17.98 -7.17 5.48
CA LYS A 188 -18.08 -5.88 6.17
C LYS A 188 -17.62 -5.98 7.62
N ARG A 189 -18.11 -6.97 8.37
CA ARG A 189 -17.75 -7.18 9.79
C ARG A 189 -16.26 -7.45 9.95
N PHE A 190 -15.67 -8.24 9.05
CA PHE A 190 -14.24 -8.51 9.05
C PHE A 190 -13.42 -7.24 8.82
N LEU A 191 -13.73 -6.50 7.76
CA LEU A 191 -13.00 -5.28 7.41
C LEU A 191 -13.17 -4.20 8.49
N ASP A 192 -14.37 -4.05 9.06
CA ASP A 192 -14.66 -3.10 10.15
C ASP A 192 -13.84 -3.40 11.40
N ASN A 193 -13.77 -4.68 11.78
CA ASN A 193 -12.91 -5.13 12.87
C ASN A 193 -11.43 -4.90 12.56
N LEU A 194 -10.98 -5.15 11.32
CA LEU A 194 -9.59 -4.92 10.93
C LEU A 194 -9.23 -3.43 11.03
N TYR A 195 -10.04 -2.56 10.41
CA TYR A 195 -9.85 -1.12 10.45
C TYR A 195 -9.85 -0.60 11.89
N SER A 196 -10.86 -0.96 12.68
CA SER A 196 -10.98 -0.55 14.09
C SER A 196 -9.78 -1.01 14.93
N ASN A 197 -9.29 -2.23 14.72
CA ASN A 197 -8.12 -2.74 15.44
C ASN A 197 -6.85 -1.96 15.10
N ILE A 198 -6.61 -1.63 13.82
CA ILE A 198 -5.44 -0.82 13.43
C ILE A 198 -5.52 0.57 14.09
N ILE A 199 -6.69 1.21 14.01
CA ILE A 199 -6.93 2.52 14.62
C ILE A 199 -6.70 2.47 16.15
N GLU A 200 -7.24 1.47 16.85
CA GLU A 200 -7.20 1.41 18.31
C GLU A 200 -5.90 0.87 18.89
N ARG A 201 -5.27 -0.12 18.24
CA ARG A 201 -4.07 -0.78 18.76
C ARG A 201 -2.78 -0.15 18.26
N ASP A 202 -2.73 0.19 16.98
CA ASP A 202 -1.48 0.66 16.37
C ASP A 202 -1.34 2.18 16.47
N ILE A 203 -2.45 2.91 16.31
CA ILE A 203 -2.42 4.38 16.30
C ILE A 203 -2.76 4.97 17.68
N ILE A 204 -3.93 4.66 18.24
CA ILE A 204 -4.40 5.23 19.51
C ILE A 204 -3.92 4.39 20.70
N LYS A 205 -2.59 4.32 20.87
CA LYS A 205 -1.97 3.65 22.02
C LYS A 205 -2.47 4.29 23.33
N LYS A 206 -2.59 3.51 24.41
CA LYS A 206 -3.08 3.98 25.73
C LYS A 206 -2.31 5.18 26.29
N SER A 207 -1.02 5.30 25.96
CA SER A 207 -0.14 6.41 26.35
C SER A 207 -0.24 7.66 25.47
N SER A 208 -0.99 7.60 24.36
CA SER A 208 -1.07 8.70 23.40
C SER A 208 -1.92 9.85 23.92
N LYS A 209 -1.45 11.10 23.75
CA LYS A 209 -2.23 12.34 24.03
C LYS A 209 -3.27 12.65 22.94
N ILE A 210 -3.79 11.63 22.26
CA ILE A 210 -4.71 11.78 21.13
C ILE A 210 -6.14 11.88 21.67
N ASP A 211 -6.89 12.90 21.25
CA ASP A 211 -8.35 12.90 21.44
C ASP A 211 -8.94 11.82 20.53
N LYS A 212 -9.32 10.69 21.15
CA LYS A 212 -9.80 9.49 20.44
C LYS A 212 -11.00 9.78 19.56
N LYS A 213 -11.93 10.62 20.03
CA LYS A 213 -13.16 10.94 19.30
C LYS A 213 -12.82 11.80 18.09
N ALA A 214 -12.04 12.87 18.30
CA ALA A 214 -11.61 13.73 17.21
C ALA A 214 -10.80 12.97 16.15
N PHE A 215 -9.91 12.08 16.58
CA PHE A 215 -9.16 11.22 15.66
C PHE A 215 -10.08 10.35 14.83
N LYS A 216 -10.99 9.59 15.45
CA LYS A 216 -11.91 8.70 14.73
C LYS A 216 -12.79 9.47 13.73
N ASP A 217 -13.38 10.58 14.15
CA ASP A 217 -14.27 11.41 13.29
C ASP A 217 -13.50 12.00 12.09
N ILE A 218 -12.27 12.48 12.31
CA ILE A 218 -11.44 13.07 11.26
C ILE A 218 -10.89 11.99 10.32
N SER A 219 -10.44 10.84 10.85
CA SER A 219 -10.00 9.70 10.05
C SER A 219 -11.11 9.15 9.16
N LEU A 220 -12.34 9.03 9.70
CA LEU A 220 -13.55 8.69 8.95
C LEU A 220 -13.78 9.69 7.80
N TYR A 221 -13.68 10.98 8.09
CA TYR A 221 -13.85 12.03 7.07
C TYR A 221 -12.78 11.96 5.97
N ILE A 222 -11.50 11.83 6.35
CA ILE A 222 -10.39 11.70 5.39
C ILE A 222 -10.59 10.47 4.51
N MET A 223 -10.88 9.32 5.12
CA MET A 223 -11.06 8.05 4.42
C MET A 223 -12.24 8.09 3.44
N SER A 224 -13.38 8.67 3.86
CA SER A 224 -14.56 8.82 3.00
C SER A 224 -14.35 9.77 1.80
N ASN A 225 -13.33 10.62 1.88
CA ASN A 225 -12.95 11.57 0.83
C ASN A 225 -11.60 11.22 0.18
N ALA A 226 -11.13 9.98 0.31
CA ALA A 226 -9.95 9.51 -0.41
C ALA A 226 -10.09 9.75 -1.93
N GLY A 227 -9.01 10.19 -2.58
CA GLY A 227 -8.98 10.61 -3.98
C GLY A 227 -9.51 12.03 -4.26
N LYS A 228 -10.09 12.72 -3.28
CA LYS A 228 -10.49 14.13 -3.43
C LYS A 228 -9.40 15.07 -2.93
N GLU A 229 -9.50 16.34 -3.32
CA GLU A 229 -8.60 17.38 -2.79
C GLU A 229 -8.67 17.48 -1.28
N PHE A 230 -7.51 17.45 -0.63
CA PHE A 230 -7.40 17.57 0.81
C PHE A 230 -7.19 19.02 1.25
N SER A 231 -7.87 19.44 2.33
CA SER A 231 -7.61 20.71 3.00
C SER A 231 -7.81 20.58 4.50
N ALA A 232 -6.69 20.65 5.24
CA ALA A 232 -6.72 20.58 6.71
C ALA A 232 -7.55 21.72 7.32
N GLU A 233 -7.52 22.91 6.73
CA GLU A 233 -8.29 24.07 7.19
C GLU A 233 -9.79 23.86 7.02
N ASN A 234 -10.22 23.30 5.88
CA ASN A 234 -11.63 22.98 5.65
C ASN A 234 -12.14 21.93 6.64
N ILE A 235 -11.33 20.89 6.90
CA ILE A 235 -11.66 19.84 7.86
C ILE A 235 -11.75 20.40 9.28
N ALA A 236 -10.77 21.21 9.69
CA ALA A 236 -10.75 21.85 11.01
C ALA A 236 -12.00 22.71 11.24
N ARG A 237 -12.33 23.55 10.26
CA ARG A 237 -13.51 24.40 10.27
C ARG A 237 -14.80 23.60 10.36
N TYR A 238 -14.95 22.57 9.52
CA TYR A 238 -16.13 21.70 9.51
C TYR A 238 -16.30 20.95 10.85
N TYR A 239 -15.23 20.35 11.36
CA TYR A 239 -15.23 19.65 12.65
C TYR A 239 -15.61 20.58 13.80
N THR A 240 -15.05 21.79 13.84
CA THR A 240 -15.36 22.80 14.86
C THR A 240 -16.83 23.23 14.82
N GLN A 241 -17.38 23.45 13.62
CA GLN A 241 -18.79 23.84 13.45
C GLN A 241 -19.75 22.75 13.96
N LYS A 242 -19.46 21.47 13.65
CA LYS A 242 -20.27 20.32 14.00
C LYS A 242 -20.19 19.92 15.48
N THR A 243 -18.99 19.93 16.06
CA THR A 243 -18.76 19.38 17.40
C THR A 243 -18.66 20.44 18.50
N LYS A 244 -18.54 21.72 18.13
CA LYS A 244 -18.21 22.85 19.03
C LYS A 244 -16.85 22.72 19.72
N LYS A 245 -16.02 21.75 19.32
CA LYS A 245 -14.62 21.59 19.78
C LYS A 245 -13.67 22.00 18.66
N SER A 246 -12.72 22.87 18.97
CA SER A 246 -11.71 23.28 18.00
C SER A 246 -10.67 22.18 17.78
N VAL A 247 -10.21 22.05 16.54
CA VAL A 247 -9.06 21.24 16.15
C VAL A 247 -8.19 22.08 15.22
N SER A 248 -6.87 22.01 15.39
CA SER A 248 -5.94 22.77 14.55
C SER A 248 -5.59 22.01 13.27
N SER A 249 -5.23 22.73 12.20
CA SER A 249 -4.69 22.11 10.98
C SER A 249 -3.46 21.26 11.27
N ARG A 250 -2.60 21.69 12.20
CA ARG A 250 -1.44 20.91 12.67
C ARG A 250 -1.87 19.57 13.27
N THR A 251 -2.94 19.55 14.07
CA THR A 251 -3.47 18.31 14.65
C THR A 251 -3.97 17.37 13.55
N ILE A 252 -4.61 17.90 12.51
CA ILE A 252 -5.09 17.09 11.38
C ILE A 252 -3.93 16.51 10.58
N TYR A 253 -2.87 17.28 10.30
CA TYR A 253 -1.66 16.74 9.67
C TYR A 253 -0.99 15.66 10.52
N ASN A 254 -0.93 15.84 11.84
CA ASN A 254 -0.43 14.80 12.75
C ASN A 254 -1.33 13.53 12.75
N TYR A 255 -2.61 13.66 12.41
CA TYR A 255 -3.52 12.51 12.29
C TYR A 255 -3.31 11.79 10.96
N LEU A 256 -3.17 12.54 9.86
CA LEU A 256 -2.80 12.00 8.54
C LEU A 256 -1.48 11.25 8.58
N GLU A 257 -0.47 11.84 9.22
CA GLU A 257 0.84 11.21 9.37
C GLU A 257 0.71 9.85 10.07
N LYS A 258 -0.13 9.74 11.10
CA LYS A 258 -0.37 8.46 11.79
C LYS A 258 -1.10 7.44 10.92
N LEU A 259 -2.09 7.88 10.13
CA LEU A 259 -2.79 7.01 9.18
C LEU A 259 -1.82 6.50 8.08
N HIS A 260 -0.93 7.37 7.61
CA HIS A 260 0.13 7.00 6.67
C HIS A 260 1.12 6.01 7.28
N LYS A 261 1.54 6.24 8.54
CA LYS A 261 2.41 5.31 9.28
C LYS A 261 1.84 3.92 9.41
N ALA A 262 0.53 3.83 9.63
CA ALA A 262 -0.17 2.56 9.77
C ALA A 262 -0.60 1.91 8.44
N TYR A 263 -0.15 2.42 7.29
CA TYR A 263 -0.56 1.95 5.96
C TYR A 263 -2.10 1.91 5.79
N ILE A 264 -2.79 2.93 6.31
CA ILE A 264 -4.22 3.12 6.06
C ILE A 264 -4.43 3.95 4.78
N LEU A 265 -3.51 4.88 4.50
CA LEU A 265 -3.54 5.76 3.34
C LEU A 265 -2.15 6.09 2.83
N HIS A 266 -2.07 6.49 1.57
CA HIS A 266 -0.87 6.97 0.89
C HIS A 266 -1.08 8.42 0.41
N SER A 267 -0.01 9.21 0.46
CA SER A 267 -0.02 10.56 -0.11
C SER A 267 0.40 10.52 -1.58
N CYS A 268 -0.42 11.13 -2.44
CA CYS A 268 -0.11 11.41 -3.82
C CYS A 268 0.17 12.92 -3.98
N LYS A 269 1.45 13.25 -4.09
CA LYS A 269 1.93 14.62 -4.25
C LYS A 269 1.59 15.16 -5.63
N LYS A 270 1.58 16.47 -5.79
CA LYS A 270 1.45 17.09 -7.12
C LYS A 270 2.76 17.03 -7.89
N TYR A 271 2.66 16.90 -9.21
CA TYR A 271 3.80 16.92 -10.12
C TYR A 271 4.33 18.37 -10.31
N ASN A 272 5.65 18.52 -10.50
CA ASN A 272 6.32 19.78 -10.84
C ASN A 272 6.04 20.97 -9.91
N ILE A 273 6.02 20.75 -8.59
CA ILE A 273 5.88 21.84 -7.64
C ILE A 273 7.24 22.52 -7.38
N VAL A 274 7.35 23.83 -7.59
CA VAL A 274 8.57 24.63 -7.34
C VAL A 274 8.30 25.82 -6.41
N GLY A 275 9.29 26.18 -5.60
CA GLY A 275 9.25 27.36 -4.72
C GLY A 275 8.16 27.28 -3.63
N LYS A 276 7.48 28.39 -3.35
CA LYS A 276 6.44 28.49 -2.30
C LYS A 276 5.28 27.50 -2.48
N SER A 277 4.97 27.13 -3.72
CA SER A 277 3.91 26.15 -4.01
C SER A 277 4.24 24.74 -3.49
N ALA A 278 5.54 24.40 -3.32
CA ALA A 278 5.97 23.11 -2.77
C ALA A 278 5.71 23.00 -1.27
N MET A 279 5.48 24.14 -0.61
CA MET A 279 5.11 24.23 0.80
C MET A 279 3.59 24.21 1.02
N GLU A 280 2.78 24.39 -0.04
CA GLU A 280 1.33 24.24 0.02
C GLU A 280 0.96 22.76 -0.23
N SER A 281 0.78 22.00 0.84
CA SER A 281 0.42 20.57 0.79
C SER A 281 -1.02 20.38 0.30
N ASN A 282 -1.21 20.48 -1.01
CA ASN A 282 -2.46 20.14 -1.69
C ASN A 282 -2.38 18.70 -2.24
N ASP A 283 -1.96 17.76 -1.40
CA ASP A 283 -1.85 16.35 -1.76
C ASP A 283 -3.25 15.73 -1.91
N LYS A 284 -3.39 14.72 -2.76
CA LYS A 284 -4.50 13.78 -2.66
C LYS A 284 -4.06 12.62 -1.78
N PHE A 285 -5.00 12.05 -1.02
CA PHE A 285 -4.73 10.85 -0.23
C PHE A 285 -5.59 9.70 -0.75
N TYR A 286 -4.97 8.56 -0.98
CA TYR A 286 -5.63 7.34 -1.45
C TYR A 286 -5.57 6.28 -0.37
N ALA A 287 -6.63 5.50 -0.21
CA ALA A 287 -6.66 4.41 0.76
C ALA A 287 -5.75 3.28 0.28
N THR A 288 -5.04 2.60 1.18
CA THR A 288 -4.28 1.39 0.82
C THR A 288 -5.19 0.30 0.25
N ASP A 289 -6.47 0.33 0.61
CA ASP A 289 -7.49 -0.60 0.14
C ASP A 289 -8.87 0.08 0.09
N THR A 290 -9.64 -0.14 -0.97
CA THR A 290 -10.98 0.44 -1.12
C THR A 290 -11.99 -0.13 -0.13
N GLY A 291 -11.76 -1.32 0.42
CA GLY A 291 -12.59 -1.88 1.50
C GLY A 291 -12.62 -0.97 2.72
N PHE A 292 -11.49 -0.35 3.09
CA PHE A 292 -11.45 0.64 4.17
C PHE A 292 -12.23 1.91 3.80
N ARG A 293 -12.16 2.36 2.56
CA ARG A 293 -12.95 3.49 2.10
C ARG A 293 -14.44 3.21 2.20
N THR A 294 -14.90 2.05 1.72
CA THR A 294 -16.30 1.61 1.74
C THR A 294 -16.91 1.63 3.13
N LEU A 295 -16.19 1.13 4.14
CA LEU A 295 -16.64 1.14 5.54
C LEU A 295 -16.91 2.56 6.07
N ASN A 296 -16.13 3.52 5.58
CA ASN A 296 -16.12 4.90 6.04
C ASN A 296 -17.07 5.78 5.21
N THR A 297 -17.73 5.23 4.18
CA THR A 297 -18.71 5.93 3.36
C THR A 297 -20.13 5.41 3.61
N ASN A 298 -21.09 6.31 3.83
CA ASN A 298 -22.52 5.97 3.84
C ASN A 298 -23.12 5.97 2.42
N THR A 299 -22.30 5.79 1.38
CA THR A 299 -22.78 5.74 0.00
C THR A 299 -23.36 4.36 -0.28
N VAL A 300 -24.49 4.32 -0.98
CA VAL A 300 -24.99 3.11 -1.65
C VAL A 300 -24.43 3.00 -3.08
N ASN A 301 -23.85 4.08 -3.61
CA ASN A 301 -23.24 4.10 -4.92
C ASN A 301 -21.71 4.10 -4.81
N TYR A 302 -21.12 2.94 -5.09
CA TYR A 302 -19.67 2.71 -5.10
C TYR A 302 -19.08 2.83 -6.51
N GLU A 303 -19.93 3.02 -7.53
CA GLU A 303 -19.58 3.25 -8.93
C GLU A 303 -19.19 4.72 -9.16
N ASP A 304 -18.25 5.20 -8.35
CA ASP A 304 -17.71 6.56 -8.41
C ASP A 304 -16.26 6.50 -8.92
N THR A 305 -15.92 7.40 -9.84
CA THR A 305 -14.58 7.52 -10.45
C THR A 305 -13.47 7.53 -9.41
N PHE A 306 -13.69 8.16 -8.25
CA PHE A 306 -12.67 8.22 -7.21
C PHE A 306 -12.28 6.86 -6.62
N PHE A 307 -13.19 5.86 -6.59
CA PHE A 307 -12.83 4.51 -6.15
C PHE A 307 -11.91 3.83 -7.18
N LEU A 308 -12.22 4.00 -8.46
CA LEU A 308 -11.37 3.52 -9.54
C LEU A 308 -10.01 4.22 -9.55
N GLU A 309 -9.97 5.56 -9.38
CA GLU A 309 -8.72 6.29 -9.22
C GLU A 309 -7.86 5.70 -8.10
N ASN A 310 -8.47 5.34 -6.97
CA ASN A 310 -7.75 4.72 -5.86
C ASN A 310 -7.16 3.36 -6.24
N ILE A 311 -7.91 2.52 -6.96
CA ILE A 311 -7.45 1.22 -7.42
C ILE A 311 -6.30 1.37 -8.41
N ILE A 312 -6.45 2.27 -9.39
CA ILE A 312 -5.40 2.58 -10.37
C ILE A 312 -4.15 3.14 -9.69
N TYR A 313 -4.31 4.04 -8.71
CA TYR A 313 -3.19 4.56 -7.93
C TYR A 313 -2.43 3.43 -7.22
N ASN A 314 -3.14 2.53 -6.54
CA ASN A 314 -2.52 1.39 -5.84
C ASN A 314 -1.84 0.43 -6.84
N GLU A 315 -2.49 0.15 -7.97
CA GLU A 315 -1.92 -0.72 -9.02
C GLU A 315 -0.62 -0.12 -9.59
N LEU A 316 -0.58 1.18 -9.85
CA LEU A 316 0.62 1.87 -10.32
C LEU A 316 1.76 1.75 -9.30
N LEU A 317 1.48 1.88 -8.01
CA LEU A 317 2.49 1.68 -6.95
C LEU A 317 2.99 0.23 -6.92
N ILE A 318 2.09 -0.75 -6.99
CA ILE A 318 2.42 -2.19 -7.05
C ILE A 318 3.32 -2.50 -8.26
N GLN A 319 3.04 -1.88 -9.40
CA GLN A 319 3.86 -2.02 -10.62
C GLN A 319 5.17 -1.21 -10.57
N GLY A 320 5.47 -0.52 -9.46
CA GLY A 320 6.73 0.20 -9.23
C GLY A 320 6.81 1.56 -9.91
N PHE A 321 5.68 2.21 -10.20
CA PHE A 321 5.66 3.60 -10.64
C PHE A 321 5.77 4.56 -9.46
N THR A 322 6.46 5.68 -9.66
CA THR A 322 6.27 6.87 -8.83
C THR A 322 5.11 7.68 -9.39
N VAL A 323 4.09 7.91 -8.57
CA VAL A 323 2.82 8.50 -9.00
C VAL A 323 2.61 9.87 -8.38
N PHE A 324 2.20 10.83 -9.22
CA PHE A 324 1.84 12.18 -8.82
C PHE A 324 0.46 12.54 -9.35
N THR A 325 -0.20 13.50 -8.73
CA THR A 325 -1.36 14.18 -9.32
C THR A 325 -0.91 15.32 -10.23
N GLY A 326 -1.62 15.58 -11.33
CA GLY A 326 -1.28 16.67 -12.25
C GLY A 326 -2.24 17.84 -12.14
N LYS A 327 -1.79 19.03 -11.72
CA LYS A 327 -2.53 20.27 -12.03
C LYS A 327 -1.84 21.02 -13.16
N THR A 328 -2.52 21.13 -14.30
CA THR A 328 -2.16 22.10 -15.34
C THR A 328 -2.83 23.45 -15.04
N PHE A 329 -2.36 24.52 -15.68
CA PHE A 329 -2.86 25.89 -15.47
C PHE A 329 -4.38 26.08 -15.72
N LYS A 330 -5.07 25.12 -16.37
CA LYS A 330 -6.51 25.16 -16.66
C LYS A 330 -7.19 23.78 -16.70
N GLY A 331 -6.65 22.77 -16.00
CA GLY A 331 -7.20 21.40 -15.99
C GLY A 331 -6.42 20.48 -15.05
N GLU A 332 -7.08 19.51 -14.45
CA GLU A 332 -6.46 18.50 -13.59
C GLU A 332 -6.37 17.18 -14.38
N ILE A 333 -5.21 16.54 -14.33
CA ILE A 333 -4.99 15.18 -14.81
C ILE A 333 -4.88 14.32 -13.55
N ASP A 334 -5.54 13.18 -13.54
CA ASP A 334 -5.58 12.34 -12.34
C ASP A 334 -4.18 11.89 -11.94
N PHE A 335 -3.40 11.35 -12.89
CA PHE A 335 -2.02 10.91 -12.61
C PHE A 335 -0.97 11.30 -13.64
N VAL A 336 0.22 11.59 -13.12
CA VAL A 336 1.50 11.53 -13.83
C VAL A 336 2.26 10.35 -13.24
N ALA A 337 2.44 9.28 -14.03
CA ALA A 337 3.13 8.07 -13.61
C ALA A 337 4.54 8.05 -14.19
N ILE A 338 5.55 7.80 -13.36
CA ILE A 338 6.96 7.82 -13.74
C ILE A 338 7.61 6.49 -13.38
N LYS A 339 8.34 5.89 -14.31
CA LYS A 339 9.15 4.69 -14.06
C LYS A 339 10.48 4.80 -14.80
N GLY A 340 11.58 4.69 -14.05
CA GLY A 340 12.89 5.07 -14.55
C GLY A 340 12.92 6.56 -14.91
N ASN A 341 13.38 6.89 -16.12
CA ASN A 341 13.45 8.27 -16.62
C ASN A 341 12.31 8.64 -17.58
N LYS A 342 11.26 7.82 -17.63
CA LYS A 342 10.14 7.98 -18.55
C LYS A 342 8.84 8.18 -17.78
N LYS A 343 7.88 8.86 -18.40
CA LYS A 343 6.59 9.15 -17.78
C LYS A 343 5.43 8.99 -18.76
N CYS A 344 4.22 8.92 -18.23
CA CYS A 344 2.98 9.06 -18.98
C CYS A 344 1.95 9.85 -18.16
N PHE A 345 0.88 10.29 -18.84
CA PHE A 345 -0.25 11.00 -18.25
C PHE A 345 -1.49 10.11 -18.31
N ILE A 346 -2.25 10.05 -17.22
CA ILE A 346 -3.38 9.13 -17.07
C ILE A 346 -4.60 9.91 -16.57
N GLN A 347 -5.71 9.72 -17.25
CA GLN A 347 -7.04 10.16 -16.83
C GLN A 347 -7.92 8.94 -16.59
N VAL A 348 -8.69 8.92 -15.51
CA VAL A 348 -9.52 7.79 -15.12
C VAL A 348 -11.00 8.17 -15.21
N ALA A 349 -11.80 7.29 -15.81
CA ALA A 349 -13.24 7.44 -15.89
C ALA A 349 -13.94 6.15 -15.50
N TYR A 350 -15.11 6.25 -14.86
CA TYR A 350 -15.93 5.06 -14.62
C TYR A 350 -16.46 4.48 -15.95
N LEU A 351 -17.19 5.31 -16.71
CA LEU A 351 -17.68 5.01 -18.06
C LEU A 351 -17.68 6.27 -18.92
N LEU A 352 -17.42 6.11 -20.21
CA LEU A 352 -17.42 7.14 -21.25
C LEU A 352 -18.79 7.22 -21.94
N ALA A 353 -19.86 7.21 -21.14
CA ALA A 353 -21.25 7.01 -21.59
C ALA A 353 -21.86 8.13 -22.46
N SER A 354 -21.16 9.25 -22.68
CA SER A 354 -21.65 10.36 -23.50
C SER A 354 -20.52 11.11 -24.19
N GLU A 355 -20.82 11.76 -25.33
CA GLU A 355 -19.84 12.65 -26.00
C GLU A 355 -19.31 13.74 -25.07
N LYS A 356 -20.14 14.24 -24.14
CA LYS A 356 -19.72 15.25 -23.16
C LYS A 356 -18.66 14.68 -22.22
N THR A 357 -18.83 13.43 -21.78
CA THR A 357 -17.86 12.75 -20.93
C THR A 357 -16.57 12.50 -21.72
N ILE A 358 -16.66 11.95 -22.94
CA ILE A 358 -15.51 11.71 -23.81
C ILE A 358 -14.71 13.01 -24.02
N LYS A 359 -15.37 14.10 -24.44
CA LYS A 359 -14.71 15.41 -24.63
C LYS A 359 -14.05 15.93 -23.36
N ARG A 360 -14.62 15.66 -22.18
CA ARG A 360 -14.05 16.07 -20.90
C ARG A 360 -12.79 15.28 -20.55
N GLU A 361 -12.85 13.95 -20.63
CA GLU A 361 -11.74 13.09 -20.20
C GLU A 361 -10.56 13.19 -21.17
N PHE A 362 -10.81 13.16 -22.49
CA PHE A 362 -9.74 13.30 -23.48
C PHE A 362 -9.23 14.75 -23.56
N GLY A 363 -10.12 15.74 -23.44
CA GLY A 363 -9.75 17.16 -23.43
C GLY A 363 -8.94 17.61 -22.20
N ALA A 364 -8.83 16.77 -21.16
CA ALA A 364 -7.96 17.02 -20.02
C ALA A 364 -6.49 17.20 -20.44
N PHE A 365 -6.11 16.62 -21.59
CA PHE A 365 -4.76 16.63 -22.11
C PHE A 365 -4.42 17.79 -23.04
N ASP A 366 -5.39 18.57 -23.53
CA ASP A 366 -5.23 19.60 -24.59
C ASP A 366 -4.09 20.60 -24.35
N LYS A 367 -3.77 20.86 -23.08
CA LYS A 367 -2.80 21.87 -22.65
C LYS A 367 -1.44 21.29 -22.29
N ILE A 368 -1.27 19.98 -22.42
CA ILE A 368 0.00 19.30 -22.16
C ILE A 368 0.80 19.32 -23.46
N SER A 369 1.78 20.22 -23.52
CA SER A 369 2.76 20.26 -24.62
C SER A 369 3.79 19.13 -24.55
N ASP A 370 3.82 18.39 -23.44
CA ASP A 370 4.70 17.25 -23.24
C ASP A 370 4.30 16.08 -24.16
N ALA A 371 5.27 15.55 -24.90
CA ALA A 371 5.06 14.49 -25.88
C ALA A 371 4.92 13.08 -25.25
N SER A 372 5.07 12.96 -23.93
CA SER A 372 4.90 11.68 -23.25
C SER A 372 3.51 11.07 -23.52
N PRO A 373 3.38 9.73 -23.49
CA PRO A 373 2.14 9.03 -23.80
C PRO A 373 1.01 9.43 -22.85
N LYS A 374 -0.21 9.38 -23.37
CA LYS A 374 -1.42 9.85 -22.70
C LYS A 374 -2.48 8.76 -22.77
N TYR A 375 -3.09 8.48 -21.63
CA TYR A 375 -4.00 7.36 -21.47
C TYR A 375 -5.31 7.80 -20.83
N VAL A 376 -6.43 7.40 -21.40
CA VAL A 376 -7.73 7.36 -20.71
C VAL A 376 -7.99 5.92 -20.30
N LEU A 377 -8.22 5.69 -19.02
CA LEU A 377 -8.58 4.39 -18.46
C LEU A 377 -10.05 4.40 -18.08
N SER A 378 -10.85 3.47 -18.61
CA SER A 378 -12.24 3.28 -18.18
C SER A 378 -12.70 1.82 -18.17
N LEU A 379 -13.91 1.55 -17.67
CA LEU A 379 -14.51 0.21 -17.74
C LEU A 379 -15.12 -0.09 -19.12
N ASP A 380 -15.08 0.84 -20.08
CA ASP A 380 -15.60 0.62 -21.42
C ASP A 380 -14.76 -0.44 -22.16
N ARG A 381 -15.42 -1.40 -22.82
CA ARG A 381 -14.77 -2.44 -23.63
C ARG A 381 -14.50 -1.98 -25.07
N VAL A 382 -15.15 -0.92 -25.51
CA VAL A 382 -14.95 -0.32 -26.84
C VAL A 382 -13.74 0.60 -26.76
N ASP A 383 -12.82 0.47 -27.70
CA ASP A 383 -11.71 1.40 -27.85
C ASP A 383 -12.24 2.76 -28.35
N LEU A 384 -11.98 3.80 -27.57
CA LEU A 384 -12.38 5.18 -27.84
C LEU A 384 -11.15 6.09 -28.00
N GLY A 385 -9.95 5.52 -28.18
CA GLY A 385 -8.72 6.26 -28.40
C GLY A 385 -8.78 7.16 -29.63
N HIS A 386 -8.28 8.39 -29.51
CA HIS A 386 -8.21 9.36 -30.60
C HIS A 386 -7.17 10.45 -30.29
N ASP A 387 -6.80 11.24 -31.30
CA ASP A 387 -5.88 12.39 -31.17
C ASP A 387 -4.53 12.06 -30.49
N GLY A 388 -4.04 10.83 -30.69
CA GLY A 388 -2.80 10.34 -30.09
C GLY A 388 -2.90 10.02 -28.59
N ILE A 389 -4.11 9.93 -28.05
CA ILE A 389 -4.42 9.48 -26.69
C ILE A 389 -4.95 8.04 -26.79
N GLU A 390 -4.32 7.13 -26.06
CA GLU A 390 -4.71 5.71 -26.02
C GLU A 390 -5.84 5.49 -24.99
N HIS A 391 -6.80 4.63 -25.32
CA HIS A 391 -7.84 4.21 -24.39
C HIS A 391 -7.58 2.77 -23.94
N LEU A 392 -7.49 2.56 -22.62
CA LEU A 392 -7.26 1.24 -22.04
C LEU A 392 -8.44 0.83 -21.16
N ASN A 393 -8.91 -0.40 -21.36
CA ASN A 393 -9.88 -0.99 -20.44
C ASN A 393 -9.22 -1.27 -19.09
N ILE A 394 -9.83 -0.79 -18.01
CA ILE A 394 -9.31 -0.90 -16.64
C ILE A 394 -9.16 -2.37 -16.22
N VAL A 395 -10.09 -3.25 -16.57
CA VAL A 395 -10.01 -4.68 -16.19
C VAL A 395 -8.82 -5.34 -16.88
N ASP A 396 -8.60 -5.06 -18.16
CA ASP A 396 -7.45 -5.60 -18.89
C ASP A 396 -6.13 -5.04 -18.37
N PHE A 397 -6.07 -3.74 -18.03
CA PHE A 397 -4.90 -3.13 -17.41
C PHE A 397 -4.59 -3.75 -16.05
N LEU A 398 -5.61 -3.91 -15.20
CA LEU A 398 -5.49 -4.51 -13.87
C LEU A 398 -5.13 -6.00 -13.89
N LEU A 399 -5.40 -6.70 -15.00
CA LEU A 399 -4.98 -8.09 -15.24
C LEU A 399 -3.60 -8.19 -15.94
N HIS A 400 -2.96 -7.06 -16.24
CA HIS A 400 -1.71 -6.97 -17.01
C HIS A 400 -1.82 -7.59 -18.41
N LYS A 401 -3.00 -7.49 -19.04
CA LYS A 401 -3.20 -7.87 -20.46
C LYS A 401 -2.83 -6.75 -21.42
N VAL A 402 -2.87 -5.51 -20.93
CA VAL A 402 -2.39 -4.31 -21.59
C VAL A 402 -1.52 -3.54 -20.61
N ASP A 403 -0.51 -2.83 -21.12
CA ASP A 403 0.48 -2.12 -20.31
C ASP A 403 0.56 -0.64 -20.70
N LEU A 404 1.05 0.18 -19.78
CA LEU A 404 1.40 1.57 -20.06
C LEU A 404 2.77 1.60 -20.75
N HIS A 405 2.79 1.96 -22.03
CA HIS A 405 4.04 2.18 -22.74
C HIS A 405 4.63 3.54 -22.36
N LEU A 406 5.90 3.53 -21.96
CA LEU A 406 6.63 4.74 -21.60
C LEU A 406 7.64 5.08 -22.71
N SER A 407 7.53 6.29 -23.26
CA SER A 407 8.44 6.80 -24.30
C SER A 407 9.73 7.36 -23.71
#